data_AF-A0A1G4VTP1-F1
#
_entry.id   AF-A0A1G4VTP1-F1
#
_cell.length_a   1.000
_cell.length_b   1.000
_cell.length_c   1.000
_cell.angle_alpha   90.00
_cell.angle_beta   90.00
_cell.angle_gamma   90.00
#
_symmetry.space_group_name_H-M   'P 1'
#
loop_
_entity.id
_entity.type
_entity.pdbx_description
1 polymer ?
#
loop_
_entity_poly.entity_id
_entity_poly.type
_entity_poly.pdbx_seq_one_letter_code
_entity_poly.pdbx_strand_id
1 'polypeptide(L)' 'MTYKGADPGHGNSIAAWVTVTIILFAFCVGTLFFYLDIPEVVWASAAVAALGPVVGIVLRTRGYGVSGQKNKNH' A
#
# COMPACT_ATOMS: atom_id res chain seq x y z
N MET A 1 28.37 22.41 -12.20
CA MET A 1 27.02 22.23 -11.63
C MET A 1 26.73 20.74 -11.59
N THR A 2 26.87 20.11 -10.43
CA THR A 2 26.57 18.69 -10.27
C THR A 2 25.07 18.51 -10.37
N TYR A 3 24.56 18.09 -11.53
CA TYR A 3 23.20 17.57 -11.64
C TYR A 3 23.18 16.24 -10.91
N LYS A 4 22.98 16.29 -9.59
CA LYS A 4 22.61 15.12 -8.80
C LYS A 4 21.37 14.55 -9.49
N GLY A 5 21.50 13.39 -10.11
CA GLY A 5 20.38 12.50 -10.42
C GLY A 5 19.75 11.98 -9.11
N ALA A 6 19.39 12.89 -8.21
CA ALA A 6 18.63 12.63 -7.01
C ALA A 6 17.18 12.86 -7.38
N ASP A 7 16.63 11.86 -8.07
CA ASP A 7 15.21 11.78 -8.32
C ASP A 7 14.50 11.78 -6.95
N PRO A 8 13.77 12.85 -6.59
CA PRO A 8 13.40 13.13 -5.22
C PRO A 8 12.24 12.24 -4.80
N GLY A 9 12.51 11.04 -4.28
CA GLY A 9 11.51 10.24 -3.59
C GLY A 9 10.24 9.95 -4.41
N HIS A 10 10.38 9.65 -5.70
CA HIS A 10 9.26 9.21 -6.54
C HIS A 10 8.75 7.84 -6.08
N GLY A 11 7.57 7.81 -5.47
CA GLY A 11 6.67 6.64 -5.42
C GLY A 11 7.11 5.36 -4.69
N ASN A 12 8.38 5.17 -4.33
CA ASN A 12 8.90 3.89 -3.82
C ASN A 12 8.87 3.78 -2.28
N SER A 13 7.87 4.36 -1.62
CA SER A 13 7.66 4.07 -0.20
C SER A 13 7.15 2.63 -0.07
N ILE A 14 7.84 1.81 0.72
CA ILE A 14 7.42 0.46 1.08
C ILE A 14 5.97 0.48 1.61
N ALA A 15 5.56 1.55 2.33
CA ALA A 15 4.19 1.71 2.79
C ALA A 15 3.18 1.81 1.64
N ALA A 16 3.51 2.55 0.58
CA ALA A 16 2.62 2.71 -0.57
C ALA A 16 2.47 1.39 -1.34
N TRP A 17 3.59 0.73 -1.68
CA TRP A 17 3.55 -0.49 -2.48
C TRP A 17 2.91 -1.66 -1.72
N VAL A 18 3.17 -1.81 -0.41
CA VAL A 18 2.51 -2.84 0.41
C VAL A 18 1.00 -2.63 0.44
N THR A 19 0.54 -1.39 0.62
CA THR A 19 -0.88 -1.08 0.64
C THR A 19 -1.54 -1.41 -0.70
N VAL A 20 -0.93 -1.00 -1.81
CA VAL A 20 -1.44 -1.27 -3.16
C VAL A 20 -1.49 -2.76 -3.43
N THR A 21 -0.42 -3.51 -3.13
CA THR A 21 -0.37 -4.96 -3.36
C THR A 21 -1.43 -5.71 -2.55
N ILE A 22 -1.66 -5.36 -1.28
CA ILE A 22 -2.71 -5.98 -0.46
C ILE A 22 -4.08 -5.77 -1.09
N ILE A 23 -4.39 -4.54 -1.49
CA ILE A 23 -5.68 -4.19 -2.08
C ILE A 23 -5.84 -4.91 -3.42
N LEU A 24 -4.84 -4.89 -4.29
CA LEU A 24 -4.88 -5.54 -5.59
C LEU A 24 -5.11 -7.05 -5.45
N PHE A 25 -4.38 -7.69 -4.53
CA PHE A 25 -4.50 -9.13 -4.28
C PHE A 25 -5.89 -9.49 -3.74
N ALA A 26 -6.42 -8.70 -2.80
CA ALA A 26 -7.77 -8.90 -2.28
C ALA A 26 -8.83 -8.78 -3.38
N PHE A 27 -8.69 -7.82 -4.31
CA PHE A 27 -9.60 -7.71 -5.46
C PHE A 27 -9.46 -8.86 -6.45
N CYS A 28 -8.24 -9.33 -6.75
CA CYS A 28 -8.04 -10.50 -7.61
C CYS A 28 -8.70 -11.75 -7.03
N VAL A 29 -8.47 -12.02 -5.73
CA VAL A 29 -9.08 -13.16 -5.03
C VAL A 29 -10.60 -12.98 -4.97
N GLY A 30 -11.09 -11.83 -4.53
CA GLY A 30 -12.53 -11.55 -4.45
C GLY A 30 -13.24 -11.72 -5.79
N THR A 31 -12.62 -11.28 -6.90
CA THR A 31 -13.19 -11.43 -8.25
C THR A 31 -13.21 -12.90 -8.69
N LEU A 32 -12.14 -13.66 -8.43
CA LEU A 32 -12.08 -15.08 -8.76
C LEU A 32 -13.15 -15.88 -8.00
N PHE A 33 -13.30 -15.65 -6.70
CA PHE A 33 -14.27 -16.37 -5.87
C PHE A 33 -15.71 -15.89 -6.06
N PHE A 34 -15.91 -14.65 -6.50
CA PHE A 34 -17.21 -14.17 -6.98
C PHE A 34 -17.64 -14.91 -8.25
N TYR A 35 -16.71 -15.14 -9.18
CA TYR A 35 -16.99 -15.94 -10.38
C TYR A 35 -17.30 -17.41 -10.06
N LEU A 36 -16.67 -17.98 -9.04
CA LEU A 36 -16.92 -19.36 -8.58
C LEU A 36 -18.18 -19.52 -7.72
N ASP A 37 -18.93 -18.44 -7.48
CA ASP A 37 -20.15 -18.41 -6.64
C ASP A 37 -19.91 -18.90 -5.19
N ILE A 38 -18.74 -18.54 -4.62
CA ILE A 38 -18.38 -18.86 -3.23
C ILE A 38 -18.45 -17.57 -2.39
N PRO A 39 -19.64 -17.20 -1.87
CA PRO A 39 -19.85 -15.90 -1.24
C PRO A 39 -19.03 -15.70 0.03
N GLU A 40 -18.74 -16.76 0.79
CA GLU A 40 -17.97 -16.67 2.04
C GLU A 40 -16.57 -16.08 1.81
N VAL A 41 -15.90 -16.47 0.73
CA VAL A 41 -14.55 -16.01 0.41
C VAL A 41 -14.58 -14.59 -0.17
N VAL A 42 -15.67 -14.19 -0.84
CA VAL A 42 -15.87 -12.82 -1.32
C VAL A 42 -15.94 -11.84 -0.14
N TRP A 43 -16.73 -12.16 0.89
CA TRP A 43 -16.81 -11.35 2.10
C TRP A 43 -15.49 -11.31 2.88
N ALA A 44 -14.78 -12.44 2.96
CA ALA A 44 -13.44 -12.47 3.53
C ALA A 44 -12.47 -11.56 2.76
N SER A 45 -12.51 -11.60 1.43
CA SER A 45 -11.69 -10.75 0.56
C SER A 45 -12.02 -9.26 0.70
N ALA A 46 -13.31 -8.92 0.86
CA ALA A 46 -13.75 -7.55 1.12
C ALA A 46 -13.21 -7.03 2.46
N ALA A 47 -13.20 -7.86 3.50
CA ALA A 47 -12.57 -7.51 4.78
C ALA A 47 -11.06 -7.29 4.62
N VAL A 48 -10.36 -8.13 3.87
CA VAL A 48 -8.91 -7.97 3.59
C VAL A 48 -8.64 -6.68 2.81
N ALA A 49 -9.47 -6.35 1.81
CA ALA A 49 -9.35 -5.11 1.05
C ALA A 49 -9.51 -3.88 1.97
N ALA A 50 -10.46 -3.92 2.91
CA ALA A 50 -10.66 -2.86 3.89
C ALA A 50 -9.50 -2.74 4.91
N LEU A 51 -8.79 -3.83 5.20
CA LEU A 51 -7.59 -3.83 6.05
C LEU A 51 -6.36 -3.23 5.35
N GLY A 52 -6.31 -3.20 4.01
CA GLY A 52 -5.20 -2.60 3.25
C GLY A 52 -4.90 -1.15 3.65
N PRO A 53 -5.88 -0.24 3.63
CA PRO A 53 -5.72 1.14 4.12
C PRO A 53 -5.25 1.22 5.57
N VAL A 54 -5.72 0.33 6.44
CA VAL A 54 -5.30 0.27 7.85
C VAL A 54 -3.81 -0.03 7.96
N VAL A 55 -3.33 -1.02 7.19
CA VAL A 55 -1.90 -1.35 7.10
C VAL A 55 -1.08 -0.16 6.59
N GLY A 56 -1.56 0.54 5.56
CA GLY A 56 -0.92 1.76 5.04
C GLY A 56 -0.81 2.88 6.07
N ILE A 57 -1.86 3.09 6.87
CA ILE A 57 -1.86 4.08 7.97
C ILE A 57 -0.86 3.66 9.05
N VAL A 58 -0.83 2.39 9.45
CA VAL A 58 0.12 1.87 10.44
C VAL A 58 1.56 2.04 9.98
N LEU A 59 1.87 1.67 8.73
CA LEU A 59 3.20 1.84 8.14
C LEU A 59 3.62 3.31 8.06
N ARG A 60 2.67 4.21 7.76
CA ARG A 60 2.89 5.66 7.80
C ARG A 60 3.26 6.12 9.21
N THR A 61 2.55 5.67 10.24
CA THR A 61 2.83 6.01 11.64
C THR A 61 4.17 5.46 12.13
N ARG A 62 4.63 4.33 11.60
CA ARG A 62 5.93 3.71 11.93
C ARG A 62 7.13 4.32 11.20
N GLY A 63 6.93 5.38 10.41
CA GLY A 63 8.02 6.09 9.72
C GLY A 63 8.39 5.52 8.35
N TYR A 64 7.67 4.51 7.85
CA TYR A 64 7.83 4.00 6.47
C TYR A 64 7.06 4.84 5.44
N GLY A 65 6.27 5.82 5.90
CA GLY A 65 5.59 6.78 5.03
C GLY A 65 6.55 7.80 4.40
N VAL A 66 6.11 8.41 3.30
CA VAL A 66 6.84 9.34 2.40
C VAL A 66 7.42 10.61 3.07
N SER A 67 7.38 10.75 4.41
CA SER A 67 7.80 11.97 5.13
C SER A 67 9.05 11.81 6.02
N GLY A 68 9.86 10.78 5.81
CA GLY A 68 11.08 10.53 6.57
C GLY A 68 12.28 11.45 6.27
N GLN A 69 12.19 12.42 5.36
CA GLN A 69 13.28 13.38 5.08
C GLN A 69 12.76 14.82 5.15
N LYS A 70 12.22 15.25 6.30
CA LYS A 70 12.41 16.65 6.68
C LYS A 70 13.85 16.77 7.15
N ASN A 71 14.76 17.11 6.24
CA ASN A 71 16.06 17.66 6.61
C ASN A 71 15.78 18.95 7.39
N LYS A 72 15.80 18.86 8.72
CA LYS A 72 15.94 20.03 9.58
C LYS A 72 17.44 20.32 9.67
N ASN A 73 18.01 20.86 8.60
CA ASN A 73 19.36 21.40 8.64
C ASN A 73 19.24 22.91 8.51
N HIS A 74 19.49 23.58 9.64
CA HIS A 74 20.09 24.92 9.69
C HIS A 74 21.50 24.84 9.08
#